data_AF-A0A538H689-F1
#
_entry.id   AF-A0A538H689-F1
#
_cell.length_a   1.000
_cell.length_b   1.000
_cell.length_c   1.000
_cell.angle_alpha   90.00
_cell.angle_beta   90.00
_cell.angle_gamma   90.00
#
_symmetry.space_group_name_H-M   'P 1'
#
loop_
_entity.id
_entity.type
_entity.pdbx_description
1 polymer ?
#
loop_
_entity_poly.entity_id
_entity_poly.type
_entity_poly.pdbx_seq_one_letter_code
_entity_poly.pdbx_strand_id
1 'polypeptide(L)'
;MPNIQQQKKRVRTAAKQRLENLRYQSTAKTLAKRLATAVEAGDKQRIETEHRELVRWLDRAAARGALHRNTAARRKAQAARLVSSGSR
;
A
#
# COMPACT_ATOMS: atom_id res chain seq x y z
N MET A 1 16.21 11.31 25.37
CA MET A 1 14.98 10.76 25.96
C MET A 1 14.05 11.91 26.32
N PRO A 2 12.71 11.74 26.24
CA PRO A 2 11.80 12.78 26.69
C PRO A 2 11.84 12.89 28.21
N ASN A 3 11.96 14.10 28.74
CA ASN A 3 12.04 14.33 30.19
C ASN A 3 10.64 14.39 30.83
N ILE A 4 9.61 14.77 30.06
CA ILE A 4 8.22 14.87 30.51
C ILE A 4 7.47 13.55 30.29
N GLN A 5 6.71 13.09 31.29
CA GLN A 5 5.97 11.81 31.25
C GLN A 5 5.01 11.70 30.06
N GLN A 6 4.28 12.76 29.75
CA GLN A 6 3.40 12.83 28.59
C GLN A 6 4.16 12.65 27.27
N GLN A 7 5.35 13.23 27.16
CA GLN A 7 6.19 13.08 25.96
C GLN A 7 6.74 11.64 25.84
N LYS A 8 7.13 11.00 26.94
CA LYS A 8 7.51 9.56 26.96
C LYS A 8 6.37 8.68 26.44
N LYS A 9 5.11 9.00 26.75
CA LYS A 9 3.93 8.31 26.20
C LYS A 9 3.74 8.56 24.70
N ARG A 10 3.89 9.81 24.25
CA ARG A 10 3.77 10.17 22.83
C ARG A 10 4.81 9.45 21.97
N VAL A 11 6.06 9.40 22.40
CA VAL A 11 7.13 8.67 21.68
C VAL A 11 6.80 7.18 21.53
N ARG A 12 6.35 6.51 22.60
CA ARG A 12 5.93 5.10 22.54
C ARG A 12 4.77 4.87 21.57
N THR A 13 3.80 5.77 21.53
CA THR A 13 2.63 5.67 20.64
C THR A 13 3.02 5.90 19.19
N ALA A 14 3.84 6.93 18.93
CA ALA A 14 4.34 7.26 17.60
C ALA A 14 5.19 6.12 17.02
N ALA A 15 6.02 5.46 17.84
CA ALA A 15 6.81 4.31 17.40
C ALA A 15 5.93 3.15 16.92
N LYS A 16 4.85 2.84 17.65
CA LYS A 16 3.87 1.79 17.27
C LYS A 16 3.17 2.14 15.96
N GLN A 17 2.61 3.35 15.86
CA GLN A 17 1.94 3.84 14.66
C GLN A 17 2.88 3.86 13.45
N ARG A 18 4.13 4.27 13.63
CA ARG A 18 5.14 4.26 12.58
C ARG A 18 5.35 2.85 12.02
N LEU A 19 5.43 1.84 12.88
CA LEU A 19 5.64 0.46 12.46
C LEU A 19 4.44 -0.10 11.68
N GLU A 20 3.22 0.22 12.11
CA GLU A 20 1.99 -0.14 11.39
C GLU A 20 1.90 0.55 10.02
N ASN A 21 2.14 1.87 9.97
CA ASN A 21 2.13 2.63 8.72
C ASN A 21 3.20 2.13 7.75
N LEU A 22 4.39 1.81 8.26
CA LEU A 22 5.47 1.23 7.48
C LEU A 22 5.05 -0.11 6.87
N ARG A 23 4.41 -1.00 7.63
CA ARG A 23 3.89 -2.28 7.14
C ARG A 23 2.89 -2.08 6.00
N TYR A 24 1.90 -1.20 6.17
CA TYR A 24 0.93 -0.92 5.11
C TYR A 24 1.61 -0.40 3.84
N GLN A 25 2.55 0.53 4.00
CA GLN A 25 3.24 1.16 2.88
C GLN A 25 4.17 0.17 2.17
N SER A 26 4.94 -0.65 2.89
CA SER A 26 5.86 -1.62 2.32
C SER A 26 5.12 -2.74 1.59
N THR A 27 4.08 -3.31 2.20
CA THR A 27 3.24 -4.33 1.55
C THR A 27 2.58 -3.78 0.29
N ALA A 28 2.07 -2.55 0.30
CA ALA A 28 1.51 -1.94 -0.90
C ALA A 28 2.54 -1.78 -2.04
N LYS A 29 3.80 -1.45 -1.71
CA LYS A 29 4.89 -1.40 -2.69
C LYS A 29 5.22 -2.79 -3.25
N THR A 30 5.25 -3.81 -2.40
CA THR A 30 5.52 -5.19 -2.80
C THR A 30 4.45 -5.70 -3.76
N LEU A 31 3.16 -5.52 -3.43
CA LEU A 31 2.04 -5.92 -4.29
C LEU A 31 2.06 -5.17 -5.63
N ALA A 32 2.38 -3.87 -5.62
CA ALA A 32 2.52 -3.10 -6.85
C ALA A 32 3.66 -3.63 -7.76
N LYS A 33 4.78 -4.06 -7.17
CA LYS A 33 5.87 -4.71 -7.93
C LYS A 33 5.44 -6.06 -8.49
N ARG A 34 4.74 -6.89 -7.72
CA ARG A 34 4.23 -8.19 -8.19
C ARG A 34 3.28 -8.03 -9.37
N LEU A 35 2.37 -7.06 -9.31
CA LEU A 35 1.49 -6.73 -10.42
C LEU A 35 2.31 -6.33 -11.66
N ALA A 36 3.31 -5.45 -11.52
CA ALA A 36 4.17 -5.07 -12.64
C ALA A 36 4.88 -6.27 -13.27
N THR A 37 5.47 -7.16 -12.46
CA THR A 37 6.13 -8.37 -12.97
C THR A 37 5.15 -9.33 -13.65
N ALA A 38 3.90 -9.42 -13.18
CA ALA A 38 2.88 -10.26 -13.82
C ALA A 38 2.43 -9.68 -15.17
N VAL A 39 2.33 -8.34 -15.26
CA VAL A 39 2.03 -7.64 -16.51
C VAL A 39 3.16 -7.83 -17.52
N GLU A 40 4.42 -7.68 -17.11
CA GLU A 40 5.60 -7.93 -17.96
C GLU A 40 5.66 -9.38 -18.46
N ALA A 41 5.24 -10.35 -17.64
CA ALA A 41 5.20 -11.76 -18.01
C ALA A 41 3.98 -12.16 -18.89
N GLY A 42 2.97 -11.29 -19.03
CA GLY A 42 1.77 -11.57 -19.82
C GLY A 42 0.80 -12.60 -19.22
N ASP A 43 0.95 -12.97 -17.94
CA ASP A 43 0.10 -13.95 -17.26
C ASP A 43 -1.22 -13.33 -16.81
N LYS A 44 -2.27 -13.50 -17.62
CA LYS A 44 -3.60 -12.90 -17.39
C LYS A 44 -4.22 -13.28 -16.05
N GLN A 45 -4.10 -14.53 -15.62
CA GLN A 45 -4.68 -14.99 -14.35
C GLN A 45 -3.96 -14.33 -13.18
N ARG A 46 -2.63 -14.30 -13.24
CA ARG A 46 -1.81 -13.69 -12.19
C ARG A 46 -1.93 -12.17 -12.14
N ILE A 47 -2.15 -11.51 -13.27
CA ILE A 47 -2.46 -10.07 -13.31
C ILE A 47 -3.76 -9.78 -12.56
N GLU A 48 -4.82 -10.56 -12.81
CA GLU A 48 -6.13 -10.34 -12.17
C GLU A 48 -6.06 -10.54 -10.65
N THR A 49 -5.39 -11.59 -10.19
CA THR A 49 -5.25 -11.90 -8.77
C THR A 49 -4.43 -10.84 -8.03
N GLU A 50 -3.25 -10.48 -8.55
CA GLU A 50 -2.37 -9.48 -7.95
C GLU A 50 -3.01 -8.08 -7.98
N HIS A 51 -3.74 -7.74 -9.04
CA HIS A 51 -4.47 -6.47 -9.13
C HIS A 51 -5.56 -6.39 -8.05
N ARG A 52 -6.37 -7.44 -7.88
CA ARG A 52 -7.40 -7.50 -6.83
C ARG A 52 -6.80 -7.42 -5.44
N GLU A 53 -5.69 -8.12 -5.20
CA GLU A 53 -5.00 -8.08 -3.90
C GLU A 53 -4.47 -6.67 -3.59
N LEU A 54 -3.82 -6.03 -4.56
CA LEU A 54 -3.31 -4.67 -4.42
C LEU A 54 -4.44 -3.67 -4.10
N VAL A 55 -5.54 -3.72 -4.85
CA VAL A 55 -6.69 -2.81 -4.63
C VAL A 55 -7.25 -3.01 -3.22
N ARG A 56 -7.50 -4.27 -2.83
CA ARG A 56 -8.02 -4.60 -1.49
C ARG A 56 -7.10 -4.08 -0.38
N TRP A 57 -5.78 -4.22 -0.55
CA TRP A 57 -4.82 -3.75 0.43
C TRP A 57 -4.77 -2.21 0.53
N LEU A 58 -4.83 -1.51 -0.61
CA LEU A 58 -4.85 -0.04 -0.64
C LEU A 58 -6.10 0.53 0.06
N ASP A 59 -7.27 -0.08 -0.15
CA ASP A 59 -8.51 0.35 0.49
C ASP A 59 -8.48 0.09 2.00
N ARG A 60 -7.93 -1.05 2.43
CA ARG A 60 -7.70 -1.32 3.86
C ARG A 60 -6.73 -0.32 4.49
N ALA A 61 -5.64 0.01 3.80
CA ALA A 61 -4.66 0.98 4.29
C ALA A 61 -5.26 2.39 4.40
N ALA A 62 -6.16 2.77 3.48
CA ALA A 62 -6.89 4.03 3.57
C ALA A 62 -7.88 4.05 4.74
N ALA A 63 -8.66 2.98 4.92
CA ALA A 63 -9.63 2.86 6.01
C ALA A 63 -8.95 2.90 7.40
N ARG A 64 -7.72 2.37 7.50
CA ARG A 64 -6.92 2.40 8.74
C ARG A 64 -6.15 3.71 8.96
N GLY A 65 -6.24 4.67 8.03
CA GLY A 65 -5.53 5.94 8.12
C GLY A 65 -4.03 5.86 7.82
N ALA A 66 -3.51 4.69 7.43
CA ALA A 66 -2.11 4.50 7.07
C ALA A 66 -1.76 5.15 5.72
N LEU A 67 -2.75 5.33 4.85
CA LEU A 67 -2.65 6.13 3.63
C LEU A 67 -3.80 7.14 3.57
N HIS A 68 -3.51 8.34 3.07
CA HIS A 68 -4.58 9.28 2.75
C HIS A 68 -5.44 8.74 1.59
N ARG A 69 -6.76 9.00 1.63
CA ARG A 69 -7.73 8.54 0.62
C ARG A 69 -7.30 8.87 -0.82
N ASN A 70 -6.76 10.07 -1.05
CA ASN A 70 -6.30 10.48 -2.38
C ASN A 70 -5.03 9.73 -2.81
N THR A 71 -4.16 9.35 -1.86
CA THR A 71 -2.97 8.54 -2.15
C THR A 71 -3.37 7.12 -2.52
N ALA A 72 -4.34 6.52 -1.82
CA ALA A 72 -4.88 5.22 -2.19
C ALA A 72 -5.56 5.27 -3.57
N ALA A 73 -6.41 6.27 -3.82
CA ALA A 73 -7.08 6.48 -5.11
C ALA A 73 -6.08 6.63 -6.26
N ARG A 74 -5.04 7.47 -6.09
CA ARG A 74 -3.97 7.65 -7.09
C ARG A 74 -3.26 6.35 -7.41
N ARG A 75 -2.95 5.54 -6.39
CA ARG A 75 -2.29 4.23 -6.58
C ARG A 75 -3.20 3.20 -7.26
N LYS A 76 -4.50 3.18 -6.96
CA LYS A 76 -5.48 2.35 -7.69
C LYS A 76 -5.53 2.74 -9.16
N ALA A 77 -5.58 4.04 -9.47
CA ALA A 77 -5.56 4.53 -10.85
C ALA A 77 -4.24 4.21 -11.58
N GLN A 78 -3.11 4.16 -10.88
CA GLN A 78 -1.84 3.71 -11.45
C GLN A 78 -1.86 2.19 -11.74
N ALA A 79 -2.35 1.37 -10.83
CA ALA A 79 -2.48 -0.07 -11.01
C ALA A 79 -3.40 -0.42 -12.20
N ALA A 80 -4.56 0.24 -12.30
CA ALA A 80 -5.47 0.06 -13.42
C ALA A 80 -4.84 0.44 -14.77
N ARG A 81 -4.11 1.56 -14.81
CA ARG A 81 -3.37 1.98 -16.01
C ARG A 81 -2.34 0.94 -16.43
N LEU A 82 -1.57 0.41 -15.48
CA LEU A 82 -0.54 -0.60 -15.75
C LEU A 82 -1.13 -1.87 -16.38
N VAL A 83 -2.25 -2.36 -15.86
CA VAL A 83 -2.97 -3.50 -16.43
C VAL A 83 -3.49 -3.19 -17.83
N SER A 84 -4.06 -2.00 -18.04
CA SER A 84 -4.58 -1.59 -19.35
C SER A 84 -3.47 -1.42 -20.41
N SER A 85 -2.30 -0.90 -20.02
CA SER A 85 -1.19 -0.70 -20.94
C SER A 85 -0.55 -2.00 -21.38
N GLY A 86 -0.48 -3.02 -20.52
CA GLY A 86 0.02 -4.35 -20.90
C GLY A 86 -0.98 -5.19 -21.71
N SER A 87 -2.21 -4.70 -21.91
CA SER A 87 -3.20 -5.34 -22.78
C SER A 87 -3.18 -4.83 -24.22
N ARG A 88 -2.36 -3.80 -24.51
CA ARG A 88 -2.04 -3.31 -25.85
C ARG A 88 -0.74 -3.92 -26.33
#